data_AF-V2XHM8-F1
#
_entry.id   AF-V2XHM8-F1
#
_cell.length_a   1.000
_cell.length_b   1.000
_cell.length_c   1.000
_cell.angle_alpha   90.00
_cell.angle_beta   90.00
_cell.angle_gamma   90.00
#
_symmetry.space_group_name_H-M   'P 1'
#
loop_
_entity.id
_entity.type
_entity.pdbx_description
1 polymer ?
#
loop_
_entity_poly.entity_id
_entity_poly.type
_entity_poly.pdbx_seq_one_letter_code
_entity_poly.pdbx_strand_id
1 'polypeptide(L)'
;MKFSANTSSYGRLSHSSSEHTNVQPSSRRKRKPTTSRSNGNAILGRKPSMEWRMNGRKRIMNKIARQPSLQQCASPNIHTPRKISQPEVISHLFSIPEDPPSSNRTEPSNNSQKDQQYLQKLMQFVSPVKQDRNAAKLRRTESLRRLSKARTKVSPDQILEWNANLSDSQRTVFLAQADAVPRIPVGHPVPRLHLSMLGKPLIPGSASFYVQGEEGYERYTSSRDAKERYIKAIRGEAKWEGEERRMRKTEMREREHREQERRRLEEAQTRRAAEEAERRRQAEREAEVLRRRQARKREEENERKRVEEEKRRERILADRESQRKQKEEEEKERSCQKEAPVPIDPFDLYDLKWAIIRRECKEHEVPSDLSFHQLPWPTVGEVYMPDHLSFQNVEAFVLSGARRGVWLGKSWKERIRLEMLKWHPDRFCAQVLPLVRASDRDATVQGANRVTGYLNSIREKNEAMS
;
A
#
# COMPACT_ATOMS: atom_id res chain seq x y z
N MET A 1 51.33 2.08 -33.57
CA MET A 1 50.37 1.98 -34.68
C MET A 1 49.10 2.70 -34.26
N LYS A 2 48.82 3.85 -34.86
CA LYS A 2 47.64 4.68 -34.60
C LYS A 2 46.58 4.34 -35.66
N PHE A 3 45.36 3.98 -35.28
CA PHE A 3 44.24 3.92 -36.22
C PHE A 3 43.23 5.02 -35.89
N SER A 4 43.09 5.88 -36.88
CA SER A 4 42.24 7.05 -36.98
C SER A 4 40.77 6.66 -37.18
N ALA A 5 39.91 7.58 -36.75
CA ALA A 5 38.48 7.66 -36.96
C ALA A 5 38.02 7.35 -38.39
N ASN A 6 36.79 6.84 -38.49
CA ASN A 6 35.97 7.07 -39.67
C ASN A 6 34.51 7.32 -39.26
N THR A 7 34.09 8.57 -39.45
CA THR A 7 32.73 9.09 -39.37
C THR A 7 31.95 8.67 -40.61
N SER A 8 30.82 7.99 -40.44
CA SER A 8 29.89 7.70 -41.53
C SER A 8 28.57 8.43 -41.32
N SER A 9 28.40 9.51 -42.08
CA SER A 9 27.15 10.25 -42.25
C SER A 9 26.36 9.66 -43.43
N TYR A 10 25.20 9.09 -43.16
CA TYR A 10 24.11 8.86 -44.11
C TYR A 10 22.82 8.89 -43.26
N GLY A 11 21.69 9.43 -43.67
CA GLY A 11 21.27 10.00 -44.92
C GLY A 11 19.83 10.48 -44.67
N ARG A 12 19.56 11.70 -45.07
CA ARG A 12 18.28 12.39 -45.01
C ARG A 12 17.36 11.79 -46.07
N LEU A 13 16.21 11.23 -45.70
CA LEU A 13 15.09 11.07 -46.62
C LEU A 13 13.78 11.45 -45.94
N SER A 14 13.08 12.31 -46.66
CA SER A 14 11.85 13.01 -46.38
C SER A 14 10.64 12.25 -46.95
N HIS A 15 9.47 12.65 -46.45
CA HIS A 15 8.12 12.45 -47.00
C HIS A 15 7.39 11.17 -46.63
N SER A 16 6.34 11.36 -45.81
CA SER A 16 5.09 10.62 -45.92
C SER A 16 3.97 11.49 -45.33
N SER A 17 3.41 12.32 -46.19
CA SER A 17 2.03 12.79 -46.08
C SER A 17 1.09 11.59 -46.14
N SER A 18 0.12 11.47 -45.23
CA SER A 18 -1.29 11.26 -45.60
C SER A 18 -2.22 11.19 -44.38
N GLU A 19 -3.38 11.84 -44.55
CA GLU A 19 -4.69 11.39 -44.09
C GLU A 19 -5.04 11.52 -42.60
N HIS A 20 -5.39 12.76 -42.25
CA HIS A 20 -6.44 13.04 -41.27
C HIS A 20 -7.82 12.63 -41.84
N THR A 21 -8.36 11.49 -41.41
CA THR A 21 -9.80 11.20 -41.54
C THR A 21 -10.56 11.87 -40.41
N ASN A 22 -11.15 13.02 -40.73
CA ASN A 22 -12.09 13.76 -39.91
C ASN A 22 -13.46 13.05 -39.92
N VAL A 23 -13.73 12.22 -38.91
CA VAL A 23 -15.04 11.59 -38.72
C VAL A 23 -15.88 12.45 -37.78
N GLN A 24 -16.87 13.14 -38.36
CA GLN A 24 -17.95 13.77 -37.62
C GLN A 24 -18.85 12.73 -36.93
N PRO A 25 -19.21 12.91 -35.65
CA PRO A 25 -20.39 12.28 -35.08
C PRO A 25 -21.60 13.21 -35.19
N SER A 26 -22.56 12.71 -35.95
CA SER A 26 -23.94 13.15 -36.12
C SER A 26 -24.68 13.42 -34.79
N SER A 27 -25.17 14.66 -34.65
CA SER A 27 -26.52 15.03 -34.21
C SER A 27 -27.33 13.99 -33.41
N ARG A 28 -27.09 13.89 -32.09
CA ARG A 28 -27.99 13.19 -31.17
C ARG A 28 -29.00 14.15 -30.55
N ARG A 29 -30.26 13.93 -30.94
CA ARG A 29 -31.52 14.59 -30.57
C ARG A 29 -31.62 15.14 -29.14
N LYS A 30 -31.94 16.44 -29.06
CA LYS A 30 -32.60 17.10 -27.93
C LYS A 30 -33.96 16.44 -27.68
N ARG A 31 -34.20 15.89 -26.49
CA ARG A 31 -35.56 15.65 -25.96
C ARG A 31 -35.81 16.65 -24.83
N LYS A 32 -36.84 17.47 -25.04
CA LYS A 32 -37.41 18.41 -24.06
C LYS A 32 -38.20 17.65 -22.98
N PRO A 33 -38.43 18.29 -21.81
CA PRO A 33 -39.05 17.67 -20.64
C PRO A 33 -40.58 17.68 -20.75
N THR A 34 -41.22 16.61 -20.27
CA THR A 34 -42.67 16.57 -20.05
C THR A 34 -42.98 16.70 -18.56
N THR A 35 -43.95 17.56 -18.34
CA THR A 35 -44.62 18.01 -17.13
C THR A 35 -45.45 16.94 -16.41
N SER A 36 -45.77 17.29 -15.16
CA SER A 36 -47.04 17.08 -14.41
C SER A 36 -47.39 15.73 -13.79
N ARG A 37 -47.43 15.72 -12.45
CA ARG A 37 -48.59 15.43 -11.56
C ARG A 37 -48.06 15.23 -10.14
N SER A 38 -48.25 16.17 -9.22
CA SER A 38 -49.44 16.40 -8.38
C SER A 38 -49.81 15.20 -7.51
N ASN A 39 -49.54 15.32 -6.20
CA ASN A 39 -50.30 14.87 -5.03
C ASN A 39 -49.37 15.17 -3.83
N GLY A 40 -49.61 16.15 -2.97
CA GLY A 40 -50.87 16.45 -2.32
C GLY A 40 -50.98 15.56 -1.08
N ASN A 41 -50.40 15.99 0.04
CA ASN A 41 -51.01 15.81 1.36
C ASN A 41 -50.34 16.68 2.41
N ALA A 42 -51.11 17.65 2.87
CA ALA A 42 -50.88 18.46 4.04
C ALA A 42 -51.12 17.62 5.30
N ILE A 43 -50.23 17.74 6.30
CA ILE A 43 -50.63 17.55 7.69
C ILE A 43 -50.00 18.68 8.52
N LEU A 44 -50.90 19.37 9.19
CA LEU A 44 -50.75 20.48 10.10
C LEU A 44 -49.89 20.13 11.32
N GLY A 45 -49.26 21.14 11.91
CA GLY A 45 -49.37 21.29 13.36
C GLY A 45 -48.09 21.53 14.15
N ARG A 46 -48.03 22.74 14.71
CA ARG A 46 -47.63 23.07 16.09
C ARG A 46 -46.13 23.22 16.41
N LYS A 47 -45.75 24.50 16.57
CA LYS A 47 -44.72 24.96 17.52
C LYS A 47 -45.19 24.73 18.96
N PRO A 48 -44.26 24.58 19.92
CA PRO A 48 -43.97 25.65 20.87
C PRO A 48 -42.44 25.78 21.12
N SER A 49 -41.80 26.94 21.31
CA SER A 49 -41.98 27.99 22.31
C SER A 49 -41.95 27.49 23.76
N MET A 50 -40.76 27.40 24.37
CA MET A 50 -40.52 27.98 25.71
C MET A 50 -39.03 27.91 26.10
N GLU A 51 -38.48 29.10 26.34
CA GLU A 51 -37.49 29.42 27.36
C GLU A 51 -37.80 28.75 28.71
N TRP A 52 -36.75 28.36 29.46
CA TRP A 52 -36.52 28.68 30.89
C TRP A 52 -35.46 27.76 31.53
N ARG A 53 -34.61 28.41 32.33
CA ARG A 53 -33.94 27.98 33.59
C ARG A 53 -32.71 27.07 33.58
N MET A 54 -31.59 27.78 33.79
CA MET A 54 -30.53 27.58 34.77
C MET A 54 -30.77 26.65 35.99
N ASN A 55 -29.61 26.19 36.50
CA ASN A 55 -29.24 25.82 37.87
C ASN A 55 -29.37 24.36 38.31
N GLY A 56 -28.22 23.77 38.67
CA GLY A 56 -28.22 22.82 39.78
C GLY A 56 -27.00 21.91 39.94
N ARG A 57 -26.11 22.31 40.88
CA ARG A 57 -25.38 21.45 41.85
C ARG A 57 -24.14 20.70 41.34
N LYS A 58 -22.92 21.07 41.78
CA LYS A 58 -22.27 21.04 43.12
C LYS A 58 -21.58 19.69 43.43
N ARG A 59 -20.24 19.77 43.48
CA ARG A 59 -19.32 19.26 44.52
C ARG A 59 -19.64 17.92 45.17
N ILE A 60 -18.72 16.96 45.03
CA ILE A 60 -18.21 16.17 46.16
C ILE A 60 -16.69 16.05 46.02
N MET A 61 -16.00 16.40 47.11
CA MET A 61 -14.55 16.30 47.31
C MET A 61 -14.14 14.92 47.86
N ASN A 62 -12.87 14.56 47.59
CA ASN A 62 -11.90 13.90 48.47
C ASN A 62 -12.37 12.82 49.46
N LYS A 63 -11.77 11.62 49.36
CA LYS A 63 -10.79 11.06 50.34
C LYS A 63 -10.57 9.56 50.08
N ILE A 64 -9.48 9.05 50.67
CA ILE A 64 -9.05 7.65 50.91
C ILE A 64 -7.83 7.31 50.04
N ALA A 65 -6.68 6.85 50.56
CA ALA A 65 -6.12 6.77 51.91
C ALA A 65 -4.62 6.47 51.77
N ARG A 66 -3.88 6.66 52.87
CA ARG A 66 -2.44 6.50 53.05
C ARG A 66 -2.03 5.02 53.34
N GLN A 67 -0.87 4.63 52.79
CA GLN A 67 0.27 3.85 53.39
C GLN A 67 0.03 2.38 53.87
N PRO A 68 1.07 1.53 54.14
CA PRO A 68 2.51 1.79 54.28
C PRO A 68 3.53 0.77 53.66
N SER A 69 4.80 1.13 53.83
CA SER A 69 6.13 0.45 53.79
C SER A 69 6.26 -1.08 53.92
N LEU A 70 7.28 -1.67 53.25
CA LEU A 70 8.55 -2.17 53.87
C LEU A 70 9.52 -2.84 52.86
N GLN A 71 10.82 -2.63 53.13
CA GLN A 71 12.02 -3.48 52.91
C GLN A 71 12.44 -3.88 51.48
N GLN A 72 13.54 -3.32 50.97
CA GLN A 72 14.94 -3.80 51.11
C GLN A 72 15.21 -5.12 50.37
N CYS A 73 15.89 -5.04 49.22
CA CYS A 73 16.91 -6.01 48.78
C CYS A 73 17.77 -5.41 47.65
N ALA A 74 19.08 -5.41 47.91
CA ALA A 74 20.21 -5.62 46.99
C ALA A 74 20.41 -4.74 45.72
N SER A 75 21.51 -3.98 45.76
CA SER A 75 22.34 -3.60 44.60
C SER A 75 22.88 -4.86 43.87
N PRO A 76 23.30 -4.80 42.58
CA PRO A 76 24.51 -4.07 42.20
C PRO A 76 24.45 -3.38 40.81
N ASN A 77 25.33 -2.41 40.65
CA ASN A 77 26.38 -2.37 39.62
C ASN A 77 26.56 -0.97 39.01
N ILE A 78 27.76 -0.47 39.22
CA ILE A 78 28.24 0.87 38.94
C ILE A 78 28.53 0.94 37.44
N HIS A 79 27.81 1.80 36.72
CA HIS A 79 28.27 2.34 35.45
C HIS A 79 28.36 3.87 35.58
N THR A 80 29.61 4.31 35.72
CA THR A 80 30.03 5.70 35.64
C THR A 80 29.58 6.33 34.32
N PRO A 81 28.90 7.49 34.32
CA PRO A 81 28.70 8.23 33.09
C PRO A 81 30.04 8.85 32.65
N ARG A 82 30.44 8.45 31.43
CA ARG A 82 31.57 8.97 30.67
C ARG A 82 31.43 10.50 30.58
N LYS A 83 32.33 11.24 31.22
CA LYS A 83 32.48 12.70 31.04
C LYS A 83 32.80 12.95 29.57
N ILE A 84 31.82 13.46 28.84
CA ILE A 84 32.04 14.05 27.52
C ILE A 84 32.60 15.44 27.79
N SER A 85 33.92 15.59 27.71
CA SER A 85 34.55 16.90 27.57
C SER A 85 34.13 17.47 26.22
N GLN A 86 33.35 18.54 26.22
CA GLN A 86 33.18 19.38 25.03
C GLN A 86 33.78 20.76 25.32
N PRO A 87 35.04 21.01 24.90
CA PRO A 87 35.60 22.36 24.86
C PRO A 87 35.57 22.96 23.44
N GLU A 88 34.55 22.67 22.62
CA GLU A 88 34.53 23.11 21.20
C GLU A 88 33.43 24.12 20.83
N VAL A 89 32.56 24.52 21.76
CA VAL A 89 31.46 25.46 21.42
C VAL A 89 31.92 26.91 21.34
N ILE A 90 33.08 27.26 21.93
CA ILE A 90 33.52 28.66 22.02
C ILE A 90 34.21 29.12 20.73
N SER A 91 34.94 28.25 20.01
CA SER A 91 35.65 28.64 18.77
C SER A 91 34.71 28.98 17.60
N HIS A 92 33.53 28.37 17.53
CA HIS A 92 32.58 28.59 16.43
C HIS A 92 31.83 29.92 16.50
N LEU A 93 31.74 30.56 17.67
CA LEU A 93 31.12 31.89 17.82
C LEU A 93 32.04 33.05 17.34
N PHE A 94 33.34 32.79 17.15
CA PHE A 94 34.33 33.80 16.76
C PHE A 94 34.85 33.67 15.32
N SER A 95 34.38 32.67 14.56
CA SER A 95 34.76 32.51 13.14
C SER A 95 33.60 32.87 12.23
N ILE A 96 33.52 34.15 11.84
CA ILE A 96 32.71 34.58 10.70
C ILE A 96 33.54 34.31 9.44
N PRO A 97 33.04 33.56 8.45
CA PRO A 97 33.77 33.34 7.21
C PRO A 97 33.79 34.64 6.39
N GLU A 98 34.99 35.16 6.10
CA GLU A 98 35.21 36.24 5.15
C GLU A 98 35.07 35.71 3.71
N ASP A 99 33.95 36.00 3.06
CA ASP A 99 33.85 35.92 1.60
C ASP A 99 34.07 37.31 0.99
N PRO A 100 34.94 37.45 -0.03
CA PRO A 100 35.20 38.73 -0.67
C PRO A 100 34.02 39.18 -1.55
N PRO A 101 33.61 40.46 -1.51
CA PRO A 101 32.55 40.95 -2.38
C PRO A 101 33.11 41.18 -3.80
N SER A 102 32.81 40.27 -4.73
CA SER A 102 32.95 40.58 -6.15
C SER A 102 31.83 41.53 -6.56
N SER A 103 32.18 42.79 -6.80
CA SER A 103 31.32 43.78 -7.41
C SER A 103 30.95 43.36 -8.83
N ASN A 104 29.66 43.23 -9.12
CA ASN A 104 29.13 43.53 -10.45
C ASN A 104 27.70 44.06 -10.32
N ARG A 105 27.53 45.28 -10.82
CA ARG A 105 26.35 46.14 -10.75
C ARG A 105 25.89 46.44 -12.17
N THR A 106 24.75 45.89 -12.60
CA THR A 106 23.81 46.36 -13.67
C THR A 106 22.88 45.18 -14.00
N GLU A 107 21.54 45.20 -13.97
CA GLU A 107 20.50 46.10 -14.51
C GLU A 107 19.14 45.83 -13.80
N PRO A 108 18.19 46.78 -13.75
CA PRO A 108 16.83 46.54 -13.28
C PRO A 108 15.98 45.81 -14.35
N SER A 109 15.88 44.49 -14.25
CA SER A 109 15.03 43.68 -15.13
C SER A 109 13.55 43.70 -14.70
N ASN A 110 12.71 44.07 -15.68
CA ASN A 110 11.25 44.05 -15.86
C ASN A 110 10.41 42.86 -15.29
N ASN A 111 10.74 42.26 -14.15
CA ASN A 111 10.08 41.04 -13.63
C ASN A 111 8.80 41.26 -12.81
N SER A 112 8.48 42.48 -12.39
CA SER A 112 7.30 42.75 -11.54
C SER A 112 5.97 42.37 -12.23
N GLN A 113 5.90 42.46 -13.56
CA GLN A 113 4.69 42.14 -14.31
C GLN A 113 4.48 40.63 -14.52
N LYS A 114 5.57 39.85 -14.55
CA LYS A 114 5.51 38.37 -14.64
C LYS A 114 5.15 37.75 -13.29
N ASP A 115 5.63 38.34 -12.19
CA ASP A 115 5.31 37.88 -10.84
C ASP A 115 3.84 38.16 -10.47
N GLN A 116 3.29 39.29 -10.92
CA GLN A 116 1.85 39.56 -10.80
C GLN A 116 0.99 38.61 -11.65
N GLN A 117 1.41 38.28 -12.88
CA GLN A 117 0.71 37.28 -13.70
C GLN A 117 0.78 35.87 -13.09
N TYR A 118 1.88 35.51 -12.44
CA TYR A 118 2.04 34.21 -11.78
C TYR A 118 1.13 34.08 -10.55
N LEU A 119 1.04 35.14 -9.73
CA LEU A 119 0.13 35.19 -8.58
C LEU A 119 -1.35 35.19 -8.99
N GLN A 120 -1.70 35.87 -10.09
CA GLN A 120 -3.06 35.87 -10.62
C GLN A 120 -3.47 34.50 -11.18
N LYS A 121 -2.52 33.77 -11.79
CA LYS A 121 -2.72 32.40 -12.30
C LYS A 121 -2.82 31.36 -11.17
N LEU A 122 -2.04 31.53 -10.08
CA LEU A 122 -2.15 30.68 -8.88
C LEU A 122 -3.49 30.86 -8.16
N MET A 123 -4.01 32.10 -8.07
CA MET A 123 -5.33 32.37 -7.47
C MET A 123 -6.49 31.69 -8.25
N GLN A 124 -6.37 31.54 -9.57
CA GLN A 124 -7.38 30.84 -10.39
C GLN A 124 -7.37 29.31 -10.19
N PHE A 125 -6.25 28.70 -9.80
CA PHE A 125 -6.14 27.25 -9.59
C PHE A 125 -6.46 26.77 -8.17
N VAL A 126 -6.41 27.64 -7.15
CA VAL A 126 -6.65 27.26 -5.75
C VAL A 126 -8.14 27.21 -5.38
N SER A 127 -9.01 27.85 -6.16
CA SER A 127 -10.46 27.93 -5.87
C SER A 127 -11.27 26.65 -6.14
N PRO A 128 -11.01 25.83 -7.18
CA PRO A 128 -11.78 24.59 -7.42
C PRO A 128 -11.38 23.42 -6.50
N VAL A 129 -10.11 23.36 -6.07
CA VAL A 129 -9.56 22.19 -5.34
C VAL A 129 -10.14 22.07 -3.92
N LYS A 130 -10.56 23.18 -3.31
CA LYS A 130 -11.23 23.16 -1.99
C LYS A 130 -12.69 22.68 -2.09
N GLN A 131 -13.37 22.89 -3.22
CA GLN A 131 -14.75 22.42 -3.41
C GLN A 131 -14.81 20.91 -3.65
N ASP A 132 -13.87 20.34 -4.41
CA ASP A 132 -13.83 18.88 -4.67
C ASP A 132 -13.46 18.06 -3.43
N ARG A 133 -12.58 18.56 -2.56
CA ARG A 133 -12.26 17.87 -1.29
C ARG A 133 -13.45 17.80 -0.34
N ASN A 134 -14.30 18.82 -0.33
CA ASN A 134 -15.50 18.83 0.49
C ASN A 134 -16.60 17.94 -0.12
N ALA A 135 -16.75 17.91 -1.45
CA ALA A 135 -17.66 17.00 -2.13
C ALA A 135 -17.28 15.52 -1.94
N ALA A 136 -15.99 15.18 -1.96
CA ALA A 136 -15.51 13.82 -1.72
C ALA A 136 -15.74 13.37 -0.27
N LYS A 137 -15.54 14.27 0.71
CA LYS A 137 -15.86 14.01 2.13
C LYS A 137 -17.37 13.78 2.32
N LEU A 138 -18.21 14.56 1.65
CA LEU A 138 -19.67 14.44 1.73
C LEU A 138 -20.17 13.12 1.10
N ARG A 139 -19.60 12.71 -0.05
CA ARG A 139 -19.91 11.40 -0.66
C ARG A 139 -19.49 10.24 0.23
N ARG A 140 -18.33 10.33 0.90
CA ARG A 140 -17.85 9.28 1.81
C ARG A 140 -18.72 9.16 3.07
N THR A 141 -19.14 10.27 3.66
CA THR A 141 -20.05 10.24 4.82
C THR A 141 -21.44 9.75 4.42
N GLU A 142 -21.92 10.07 3.22
CA GLU A 142 -23.21 9.56 2.72
C GLU A 142 -23.16 8.06 2.39
N SER A 143 -22.06 7.56 1.81
CA SER A 143 -21.84 6.12 1.60
C SER A 143 -21.80 5.36 2.93
N LEU A 144 -21.12 5.88 3.95
CA LEU A 144 -21.10 5.28 5.29
C LEU A 144 -22.48 5.32 5.96
N ARG A 145 -23.27 6.37 5.74
CA ARG A 145 -24.65 6.46 6.24
C ARG A 145 -25.59 5.49 5.51
N ARG A 146 -25.39 5.23 4.22
CA ARG A 146 -26.13 4.21 3.46
C ARG A 146 -25.77 2.80 3.91
N LEU A 147 -24.49 2.51 4.16
CA LEU A 147 -24.05 1.21 4.71
C LEU A 147 -24.54 0.99 6.14
N SER A 148 -24.54 2.04 6.97
CA SER A 148 -25.12 2.01 8.33
C SER A 148 -26.62 1.72 8.31
N LYS A 149 -27.39 2.35 7.40
CA LYS A 149 -28.83 2.08 7.23
C LYS A 149 -29.15 0.71 6.63
N ALA A 150 -28.24 0.14 5.83
CA ALA A 150 -28.38 -1.22 5.31
C ALA A 150 -28.15 -2.27 6.39
N ARG A 151 -27.27 -1.99 7.37
CA ARG A 151 -26.94 -2.92 8.47
C ARG A 151 -28.04 -3.05 9.53
N THR A 152 -28.97 -2.10 9.61
CA THR A 152 -30.09 -2.11 10.58
C THR A 152 -31.39 -2.66 10.02
N LYS A 153 -31.39 -3.28 8.84
CA LYS A 153 -32.59 -3.80 8.16
C LYS A 153 -32.50 -5.26 7.72
N VAL A 154 -31.58 -6.04 8.30
CA VAL A 154 -31.60 -7.50 8.09
C VAL A 154 -32.43 -8.09 9.24
N SER A 155 -33.65 -8.53 8.92
CA SER A 155 -34.49 -9.26 9.88
C SER A 155 -33.78 -10.56 10.27
N PRO A 156 -33.83 -11.00 11.54
CA PRO A 156 -33.30 -12.30 11.96
C PRO A 156 -33.75 -13.46 11.07
N ASP A 157 -34.97 -13.38 10.52
CA ASP A 157 -35.53 -14.40 9.63
C ASP A 157 -34.83 -14.46 8.26
N GLN A 158 -34.31 -13.34 7.75
CA GLN A 158 -33.53 -13.33 6.50
C GLN A 158 -32.14 -13.94 6.67
N ILE A 159 -31.59 -13.91 7.89
CA ILE A 159 -30.31 -14.56 8.21
C ILE A 159 -30.49 -16.09 8.25
N LEU A 160 -31.65 -16.57 8.71
CA LEU A 160 -32.00 -17.99 8.70
C LEU A 160 -32.28 -18.51 7.27
N GLU A 161 -32.94 -17.70 6.44
CA GLU A 161 -33.19 -18.04 5.03
C GLU A 161 -31.90 -18.07 4.19
N TRP A 162 -30.94 -17.19 4.47
CA TRP A 162 -29.61 -17.25 3.85
C TRP A 162 -28.81 -18.48 4.29
N ASN A 163 -28.93 -18.90 5.55
CA ASN A 163 -28.29 -20.13 6.03
C ASN A 163 -28.95 -21.40 5.48
N ALA A 164 -30.24 -21.36 5.14
CA ALA A 164 -30.97 -22.49 4.55
C ALA A 164 -30.56 -22.77 3.09
N ASN A 165 -30.09 -21.77 2.35
CA ASN A 165 -29.72 -21.87 0.93
C ASN A 165 -28.22 -22.13 0.66
N LEU A 166 -27.40 -22.29 1.71
CA LEU A 166 -25.99 -22.71 1.56
C LEU A 166 -25.94 -24.23 1.31
N SER A 167 -25.23 -24.64 0.25
CA SER A 167 -25.04 -26.08 -0.04
C SER A 167 -24.27 -26.78 1.09
N ASP A 168 -24.49 -28.08 1.30
CA ASP A 168 -23.86 -28.86 2.37
C ASP A 168 -22.31 -28.82 2.33
N SER A 169 -21.73 -28.57 1.16
CA SER A 169 -20.28 -28.36 0.99
C SER A 169 -19.75 -27.05 1.58
N GLN A 170 -20.61 -26.04 1.75
CA GLN A 170 -20.24 -24.75 2.35
C GLN A 170 -20.48 -24.74 3.87
N ARG A 171 -21.41 -25.56 4.37
CA ARG A 171 -21.62 -25.77 5.82
C ARG A 171 -20.47 -26.50 6.49
N THR A 172 -19.78 -27.38 5.75
CA THR A 172 -18.67 -28.20 6.26
C THR A 172 -17.38 -27.41 6.52
N VAL A 173 -17.17 -26.26 5.87
CA VAL A 173 -15.97 -25.42 6.09
C VAL A 173 -16.06 -24.62 7.40
N PHE A 174 -17.26 -24.32 7.89
CA PHE A 174 -17.43 -23.51 9.11
C PHE A 174 -17.37 -24.30 10.42
N LEU A 175 -17.48 -25.64 10.37
CA LEU A 175 -17.39 -26.52 11.55
C LEU A 175 -16.04 -27.23 11.70
N ALA A 176 -15.12 -27.08 10.74
CA ALA A 176 -13.83 -27.76 10.73
C ALA A 176 -12.71 -27.06 11.54
N GLN A 177 -13.06 -26.19 12.51
CA GLN A 177 -12.10 -25.53 13.41
C GLN A 177 -12.20 -26.03 14.87
N ALA A 178 -12.97 -27.08 15.13
CA ALA A 178 -12.99 -27.76 16.42
C ALA A 178 -12.79 -29.26 16.19
N ASP A 179 -11.88 -29.84 16.97
CA ASP A 179 -11.57 -31.27 17.12
C ASP A 179 -10.66 -31.93 16.08
N ALA A 180 -9.36 -31.86 16.38
CA ALA A 180 -8.34 -32.75 15.86
C ALA A 180 -8.10 -33.92 16.83
N VAL A 181 -8.47 -35.14 16.44
CA VAL A 181 -7.92 -36.40 16.98
C VAL A 181 -7.79 -37.40 15.82
N PRO A 182 -6.62 -38.05 15.62
CA PRO A 182 -6.45 -39.02 14.54
C PRO A 182 -6.82 -40.44 14.99
N ARG A 183 -7.47 -41.23 14.13
CA ARG A 183 -7.56 -42.69 14.25
C ARG A 183 -7.10 -43.39 12.97
N ILE A 184 -6.29 -44.42 13.20
CA ILE A 184 -5.60 -45.33 12.28
C ILE A 184 -6.60 -46.27 11.58
N PRO A 185 -6.36 -46.71 10.32
CA PRO A 185 -7.19 -47.71 9.65
C PRO A 185 -6.70 -49.15 9.90
N VAL A 186 -7.63 -50.05 10.19
CA VAL A 186 -7.40 -51.51 10.15
C VAL A 186 -8.62 -52.16 9.49
N GLY A 187 -8.37 -53.04 8.51
CA GLY A 187 -9.21 -54.22 8.28
C GLY A 187 -10.16 -54.21 7.07
N HIS A 188 -9.69 -54.80 5.97
CA HIS A 188 -10.50 -55.65 5.07
C HIS A 188 -10.94 -56.92 5.83
N PRO A 189 -12.07 -57.63 5.49
CA PRO A 189 -12.22 -58.31 4.20
C PRO A 189 -13.64 -58.46 3.59
N VAL A 190 -13.59 -58.93 2.33
CA VAL A 190 -14.59 -59.36 1.34
C VAL A 190 -15.78 -60.20 1.86
N PRO A 191 -16.97 -60.14 1.22
CA PRO A 191 -17.91 -61.24 1.22
C PRO A 191 -18.03 -61.97 -0.13
N ARG A 192 -18.15 -63.29 0.03
CA ARG A 192 -18.16 -64.41 -0.91
C ARG A 192 -19.60 -64.67 -1.40
N LEU A 193 -19.80 -64.79 -2.70
CA LEU A 193 -21.09 -65.12 -3.31
C LEU A 193 -21.45 -66.59 -3.04
N HIS A 194 -22.64 -66.81 -2.48
CA HIS A 194 -23.30 -68.11 -2.33
C HIS A 194 -24.21 -68.33 -3.54
N LEU A 195 -23.93 -69.33 -4.38
CA LEU A 195 -24.81 -69.77 -5.47
C LEU A 195 -25.37 -71.16 -5.09
N SER A 196 -26.63 -71.19 -4.69
CA SER A 196 -27.37 -72.41 -4.38
C SER A 196 -27.78 -73.14 -5.67
N MET A 197 -27.17 -74.30 -5.90
CA MET A 197 -27.73 -75.40 -6.70
C MET A 197 -28.56 -76.27 -5.75
N LEU A 198 -29.82 -76.60 -6.11
CA LEU A 198 -30.54 -77.84 -5.76
C LEU A 198 -32.02 -77.69 -6.20
N GLY A 199 -32.33 -78.17 -7.40
CA GLY A 199 -33.69 -78.37 -7.90
C GLY A 199 -33.76 -79.69 -8.67
N LYS A 200 -34.43 -80.68 -8.08
CA LYS A 200 -34.61 -82.04 -8.61
C LYS A 200 -35.63 -82.03 -9.77
N PRO A 201 -35.43 -82.81 -10.86
CA PRO A 201 -36.53 -83.13 -11.77
C PRO A 201 -37.31 -84.37 -11.27
N LEU A 202 -38.64 -84.24 -11.24
CA LEU A 202 -39.58 -85.33 -11.03
C LEU A 202 -39.63 -86.26 -12.24
N ILE A 203 -39.70 -87.56 -11.95
CA ILE A 203 -40.01 -88.67 -12.84
C ILE A 203 -41.50 -88.60 -13.25
N PRO A 204 -41.87 -88.65 -14.54
CA PRO A 204 -43.20 -89.07 -14.96
C PRO A 204 -43.21 -90.57 -15.28
N GLY A 205 -44.08 -91.28 -14.58
CA GLY A 205 -44.27 -92.71 -14.67
C GLY A 205 -44.97 -93.18 -15.95
N SER A 206 -44.89 -94.50 -16.10
CA SER A 206 -45.61 -95.39 -16.99
C SER A 206 -47.01 -94.92 -17.42
N ALA A 207 -47.17 -94.67 -18.72
CA ALA A 207 -48.45 -94.67 -19.38
C ALA A 207 -48.51 -95.89 -20.32
N SER A 208 -49.35 -96.86 -19.95
CA SER A 208 -49.76 -97.97 -20.81
C SER A 208 -50.66 -97.45 -21.93
N PHE A 209 -50.28 -97.66 -23.18
CA PHE A 209 -51.18 -97.46 -24.32
C PHE A 209 -51.91 -98.77 -24.61
N TYR A 210 -53.23 -98.77 -24.43
CA TYR A 210 -54.11 -99.72 -25.10
C TYR A 210 -54.45 -99.15 -26.47
N VAL A 211 -54.19 -99.92 -27.54
CA VAL A 211 -54.69 -99.62 -28.89
C VAL A 211 -56.03 -100.33 -29.04
N GLN A 212 -57.11 -99.58 -28.90
CA GLN A 212 -58.46 -100.02 -29.18
C GLN A 212 -58.70 -99.80 -30.68
N GLY A 213 -58.67 -100.89 -31.46
CA GLY A 213 -59.04 -100.87 -32.87
C GLY A 213 -60.57 -100.91 -33.00
N GLU A 214 -61.17 -99.82 -33.47
CA GLU A 214 -62.53 -99.82 -34.00
C GLU A 214 -62.47 -100.27 -35.46
N GLU A 215 -63.40 -101.14 -35.86
CA GLU A 215 -63.65 -101.64 -37.22
C GLU A 215 -62.95 -102.96 -37.64
N GLY A 216 -63.68 -104.06 -37.43
CA GLY A 216 -63.88 -105.09 -38.47
C GLY A 216 -62.72 -106.03 -38.80
N TYR A 217 -62.79 -107.26 -38.29
CA TYR A 217 -62.08 -108.40 -38.89
C TYR A 217 -62.71 -108.75 -40.24
N GLU A 218 -62.27 -108.10 -41.32
CA GLU A 218 -62.46 -108.64 -42.67
C GLU A 218 -61.52 -109.83 -42.88
N ARG A 219 -62.10 -111.02 -43.00
CA ARG A 219 -61.40 -112.26 -43.35
C ARG A 219 -61.02 -112.18 -44.84
N TYR A 220 -59.82 -111.66 -45.14
CA TYR A 220 -59.31 -111.56 -46.51
C TYR A 220 -59.00 -112.94 -47.10
N THR A 221 -59.87 -113.40 -48.00
CA THR A 221 -59.73 -114.64 -48.77
C THR A 221 -58.95 -114.40 -50.07
N SER A 222 -57.68 -114.02 -49.98
CA SER A 222 -56.66 -114.25 -51.03
C SER A 222 -55.28 -113.77 -50.54
N SER A 223 -54.40 -114.71 -50.25
CA SER A 223 -53.03 -114.48 -49.75
C SER A 223 -52.14 -113.64 -50.70
N ARG A 224 -52.54 -113.50 -51.97
CA ARG A 224 -51.76 -112.75 -52.98
C ARG A 224 -52.10 -111.25 -52.98
N ASP A 225 -53.37 -110.88 -52.87
CA ASP A 225 -53.81 -109.47 -52.91
C ASP A 225 -53.46 -108.71 -51.63
N ALA A 226 -53.58 -109.38 -50.47
CA ALA A 226 -53.13 -108.82 -49.20
C ALA A 226 -51.61 -108.56 -49.20
N LYS A 227 -50.84 -109.48 -49.82
CA LYS A 227 -49.39 -109.37 -49.93
C LYS A 227 -48.97 -108.26 -50.91
N GLU A 228 -49.68 -108.07 -52.03
CA GLU A 228 -49.41 -106.98 -52.97
C GLU A 228 -49.76 -105.60 -52.40
N ARG A 229 -50.87 -105.47 -51.66
CA ARG A 229 -51.22 -104.22 -50.94
C ARG A 229 -50.19 -103.91 -49.86
N TYR A 230 -49.74 -104.91 -49.11
CA TYR A 230 -48.69 -104.74 -48.10
C TYR A 230 -47.36 -104.30 -48.71
N ILE A 231 -46.93 -104.91 -49.82
CA ILE A 231 -45.70 -104.50 -50.52
C ILE A 231 -45.85 -103.10 -51.13
N LYS A 232 -47.03 -102.74 -51.65
CA LYS A 232 -47.30 -101.40 -52.20
C LYS A 232 -47.33 -100.34 -51.09
N ALA A 233 -47.86 -100.65 -49.92
CA ALA A 233 -47.83 -99.80 -48.73
C ALA A 233 -46.39 -99.56 -48.27
N ILE A 234 -45.57 -100.60 -48.13
CA ILE A 234 -44.15 -100.46 -47.77
C ILE A 234 -43.36 -99.66 -48.82
N ARG A 235 -43.62 -99.87 -50.12
CA ARG A 235 -42.98 -99.08 -51.18
C ARG A 235 -43.44 -97.62 -51.19
N GLY A 236 -44.70 -97.36 -50.80
CA GLY A 236 -45.24 -96.01 -50.62
C GLY A 236 -44.60 -95.31 -49.43
N GLU A 237 -44.52 -95.99 -48.29
CA GLU A 237 -43.86 -95.51 -47.07
C GLU A 237 -42.37 -95.25 -47.30
N ALA A 238 -41.63 -96.17 -47.94
CA ALA A 238 -40.22 -95.96 -48.24
C ALA A 238 -39.96 -94.78 -49.19
N LYS A 239 -40.88 -94.51 -50.14
CA LYS A 239 -40.82 -93.31 -50.99
C LYS A 239 -41.12 -92.04 -50.19
N TRP A 240 -42.15 -92.05 -49.35
CA TRP A 240 -42.53 -90.93 -48.49
C TRP A 240 -41.44 -90.59 -47.47
N GLU A 241 -40.87 -91.59 -46.79
CA GLU A 241 -39.72 -91.41 -45.89
C GLU A 241 -38.48 -90.87 -46.61
N GLY A 242 -38.25 -91.31 -47.85
CA GLY A 242 -37.17 -90.81 -48.70
C GLY A 242 -37.35 -89.34 -49.07
N GLU A 243 -38.56 -88.94 -49.44
CA GLU A 243 -38.93 -87.54 -49.73
C GLU A 243 -38.91 -86.67 -48.48
N GLU A 244 -39.43 -87.16 -47.35
CA GLU A 244 -39.40 -86.47 -46.06
C GLU A 244 -37.95 -86.26 -45.59
N ARG A 245 -37.07 -87.25 -45.76
CA ARG A 245 -35.64 -87.10 -45.46
C ARG A 245 -34.97 -86.06 -46.36
N ARG A 246 -35.39 -85.94 -47.63
CA ARG A 246 -34.91 -84.88 -48.54
C ARG A 246 -35.43 -83.52 -48.11
N MET A 247 -36.71 -83.39 -47.75
CA MET A 247 -37.32 -82.16 -47.25
C MET A 247 -36.68 -81.70 -45.94
N ARG A 248 -36.48 -82.59 -44.97
CA ARG A 248 -35.76 -82.27 -43.72
C ARG A 248 -34.32 -81.85 -43.99
N LYS A 249 -33.66 -82.45 -44.97
CA LYS A 249 -32.29 -82.08 -45.36
C LYS A 249 -32.24 -80.70 -46.05
N THR A 250 -33.22 -80.36 -46.89
CA THR A 250 -33.32 -79.02 -47.50
C THR A 250 -33.69 -77.97 -46.46
N GLU A 251 -34.63 -78.27 -45.56
CA GLU A 251 -35.05 -77.39 -44.47
C GLU A 251 -33.90 -77.12 -43.49
N MET A 252 -33.11 -78.15 -43.15
CA MET A 252 -31.91 -78.00 -42.30
C MET A 252 -30.88 -77.09 -42.97
N ARG A 253 -30.60 -77.28 -44.27
CA ARG A 253 -29.68 -76.41 -45.02
C ARG A 253 -30.20 -74.97 -45.13
N GLU A 254 -31.50 -74.79 -45.31
CA GLU A 254 -32.11 -73.46 -45.38
C GLU A 254 -32.10 -72.76 -44.02
N ARG A 255 -32.34 -73.51 -42.93
CA ARG A 255 -32.24 -73.02 -41.56
C ARG A 255 -30.79 -72.63 -41.22
N GLU A 256 -29.82 -73.44 -41.61
CA GLU A 256 -28.40 -73.13 -41.47
C GLU A 256 -28.01 -71.88 -42.28
N HIS A 257 -28.51 -71.74 -43.52
CA HIS A 257 -28.28 -70.56 -44.34
C HIS A 257 -28.87 -69.30 -43.68
N ARG A 258 -30.12 -69.35 -43.21
CA ARG A 258 -30.77 -68.23 -42.49
C ARG A 258 -30.02 -67.88 -41.20
N GLU A 259 -29.53 -68.87 -40.47
CA GLU A 259 -28.74 -68.63 -39.26
C GLU A 259 -27.37 -68.01 -39.60
N GLN A 260 -26.70 -68.48 -40.65
CA GLN A 260 -25.44 -67.89 -41.13
C GLN A 260 -25.64 -66.45 -41.59
N GLU A 261 -26.72 -66.13 -42.31
CA GLU A 261 -27.05 -64.76 -42.70
C GLU A 261 -27.33 -63.86 -41.48
N ARG A 262 -28.08 -64.37 -40.49
CA ARG A 262 -28.32 -63.64 -39.24
C ARG A 262 -27.01 -63.36 -38.50
N ARG A 263 -26.11 -64.34 -38.40
CA ARG A 263 -24.79 -64.15 -37.80
C ARG A 263 -23.96 -63.10 -38.54
N ARG A 264 -23.95 -63.13 -39.88
CA ARG A 264 -23.25 -62.11 -40.69
C ARG A 264 -23.83 -60.71 -40.47
N LEU A 265 -25.14 -60.58 -40.34
CA LEU A 265 -25.80 -59.31 -40.05
C LEU A 265 -25.48 -58.82 -38.64
N GLU A 266 -25.53 -59.69 -37.63
CA GLU A 266 -25.17 -59.36 -36.25
C GLU A 266 -23.69 -58.98 -36.13
N GLU A 267 -22.77 -59.71 -36.78
CA GLU A 267 -21.35 -59.39 -36.87
C GLU A 267 -21.11 -58.05 -37.60
N ALA A 268 -21.84 -57.79 -38.69
CA ALA A 268 -21.75 -56.51 -39.40
C ALA A 268 -22.28 -55.34 -38.55
N GLN A 269 -23.37 -55.53 -37.80
CA GLN A 269 -23.91 -54.52 -36.90
C GLN A 269 -22.98 -54.24 -35.73
N THR A 270 -22.44 -55.28 -35.10
CA THR A 270 -21.47 -55.13 -33.99
C THR A 270 -20.19 -54.46 -34.45
N ARG A 271 -19.69 -54.79 -35.66
CA ARG A 271 -18.53 -54.11 -36.26
C ARG A 271 -18.79 -52.63 -36.52
N ARG A 272 -19.96 -52.27 -37.06
CA ARG A 272 -20.35 -50.85 -37.28
C ARG A 272 -20.47 -50.09 -35.97
N ALA A 273 -21.10 -50.70 -34.96
CA ALA A 273 -21.23 -50.10 -33.63
C ALA A 273 -19.86 -49.91 -32.96
N ALA A 274 -18.94 -50.86 -33.10
CA ALA A 274 -17.58 -50.74 -32.59
C ALA A 274 -16.80 -49.60 -33.27
N GLU A 275 -16.90 -49.47 -34.59
CA GLU A 275 -16.25 -48.40 -35.36
C GLU A 275 -16.83 -47.01 -35.03
N GLU A 276 -18.14 -46.90 -34.86
CA GLU A 276 -18.78 -45.66 -34.43
C GLU A 276 -18.40 -45.27 -32.99
N ALA A 277 -18.34 -46.26 -32.08
CA ALA A 277 -17.87 -46.04 -30.71
C ALA A 277 -16.41 -45.58 -30.69
N GLU A 278 -15.56 -46.11 -31.56
CA GLU A 278 -14.16 -45.68 -31.69
C GLU A 278 -14.06 -44.25 -32.22
N ARG A 279 -14.80 -43.90 -33.28
CA ARG A 279 -14.87 -42.52 -33.80
C ARG A 279 -15.34 -41.54 -32.74
N ARG A 280 -16.34 -41.90 -31.94
CA ARG A 280 -16.81 -41.07 -30.83
C ARG A 280 -15.72 -40.85 -29.77
N ARG A 281 -14.98 -41.90 -29.40
CA ARG A 281 -13.85 -41.79 -28.46
C ARG A 281 -12.71 -40.95 -29.03
N GLN A 282 -12.42 -41.03 -30.33
CA GLN A 282 -11.42 -40.18 -30.97
C GLN A 282 -11.86 -38.71 -30.97
N ALA A 283 -13.09 -38.42 -31.39
CA ALA A 283 -13.64 -37.06 -31.37
C ALA A 283 -13.67 -36.46 -29.94
N GLU A 284 -13.99 -37.26 -28.93
CA GLU A 284 -13.98 -36.83 -27.53
C GLU A 284 -12.56 -36.49 -27.05
N ARG A 285 -11.55 -37.33 -27.38
CA ARG A 285 -10.14 -37.06 -27.06
C ARG A 285 -9.64 -35.78 -27.73
N GLU A 286 -9.96 -35.56 -29.00
CA GLU A 286 -9.60 -34.33 -29.71
C GLU A 286 -10.28 -33.09 -29.11
N ALA A 287 -11.57 -33.20 -28.76
CA ALA A 287 -12.29 -32.13 -28.10
C ALA A 287 -11.71 -31.81 -26.72
N GLU A 288 -11.30 -32.82 -25.95
CA GLU A 288 -10.64 -32.63 -24.66
C GLU A 288 -9.28 -31.92 -24.82
N VAL A 289 -8.46 -32.35 -25.79
CA VAL A 289 -7.17 -31.69 -26.09
C VAL A 289 -7.38 -30.22 -26.47
N LEU A 290 -8.40 -29.91 -27.27
CA LEU A 290 -8.73 -28.53 -27.63
C LEU A 290 -9.16 -27.70 -26.42
N ARG A 291 -10.00 -28.26 -25.53
CA ARG A 291 -10.42 -27.61 -24.28
C ARG A 291 -9.22 -27.34 -23.37
N ARG A 292 -8.32 -28.31 -23.19
CA ARG A 292 -7.08 -28.13 -22.41
C ARG A 292 -6.20 -27.04 -23.01
N ARG A 293 -6.06 -26.99 -24.32
CA ARG A 293 -5.28 -25.94 -25.01
C ARG A 293 -5.91 -24.56 -24.83
N GLN A 294 -7.23 -24.44 -24.89
CA GLN A 294 -7.92 -23.17 -24.62
C GLN A 294 -7.84 -22.74 -23.16
N ALA A 295 -7.97 -23.68 -22.22
CA ALA A 295 -7.80 -23.42 -20.79
C ALA A 295 -6.39 -22.90 -20.50
N ARG A 296 -5.35 -23.58 -21.00
CA ARG A 296 -3.96 -23.14 -20.86
C ARG A 296 -3.72 -21.74 -21.44
N LYS A 297 -4.29 -21.43 -22.61
CA LYS A 297 -4.19 -20.07 -23.18
C LYS A 297 -4.85 -19.01 -22.29
N ARG A 298 -6.00 -19.30 -21.70
CA ARG A 298 -6.69 -18.38 -20.78
C ARG A 298 -5.90 -18.19 -19.48
N GLU A 299 -5.31 -19.26 -18.95
CA GLU A 299 -4.43 -19.19 -17.79
C GLU A 299 -3.17 -18.35 -18.08
N GLU A 300 -2.49 -18.60 -19.20
CA GLU A 300 -1.32 -17.81 -19.64
C GLU A 300 -1.68 -16.32 -19.86
N GLU A 301 -2.85 -16.01 -20.42
CA GLU A 301 -3.31 -14.63 -20.58
C GLU A 301 -3.64 -13.97 -19.23
N ASN A 302 -4.30 -14.68 -18.32
CA ASN A 302 -4.60 -14.18 -16.98
C ASN A 302 -3.32 -13.94 -16.18
N GLU A 303 -2.32 -14.83 -16.31
CA GLU A 303 -1.03 -14.66 -15.65
C GLU A 303 -0.27 -13.46 -16.19
N ARG A 304 -0.27 -13.26 -17.52
CA ARG A 304 0.30 -12.04 -18.12
C ARG A 304 -0.36 -10.77 -17.59
N LYS A 305 -1.69 -10.75 -17.47
CA LYS A 305 -2.43 -9.61 -16.90
C LYS A 305 -2.06 -9.36 -15.44
N ARG A 306 -1.87 -10.42 -14.64
CA ARG A 306 -1.44 -10.30 -13.23
C ARG A 306 -0.05 -9.68 -13.12
N VAL A 307 0.91 -10.17 -13.89
CA VAL A 307 2.28 -9.64 -13.90
C VAL A 307 2.31 -8.18 -14.37
N GLU A 308 1.53 -7.83 -15.40
CA GLU A 308 1.44 -6.45 -15.88
C GLU A 308 0.79 -5.51 -14.84
N GLU A 309 -0.27 -5.95 -14.18
CA GLU A 309 -0.91 -5.19 -13.11
C GLU A 309 0.02 -4.98 -11.91
N GLU A 310 0.78 -6.00 -11.52
CA GLU A 310 1.77 -5.93 -10.45
C GLU A 310 2.88 -4.93 -10.80
N LYS A 311 3.45 -5.01 -12.01
CA LYS A 311 4.45 -4.06 -12.51
C LYS A 311 3.91 -2.63 -12.57
N ARG A 312 2.63 -2.45 -12.90
CA ARG A 312 1.97 -1.13 -12.87
C ARG A 312 1.84 -0.60 -11.45
N ARG A 313 1.49 -1.45 -10.48
CA ARG A 313 1.41 -1.08 -9.07
C ARG A 313 2.79 -0.68 -8.52
N GLU A 314 3.83 -1.42 -8.88
CA GLU A 314 5.22 -1.12 -8.50
C GLU A 314 5.66 0.25 -9.02
N ARG A 315 5.41 0.57 -10.29
CA ARG A 315 5.70 1.92 -10.86
C ARG A 315 5.00 3.04 -10.09
N ILE A 316 3.73 2.86 -9.73
CA ILE A 316 2.97 3.85 -8.95
C ILE A 316 3.58 4.06 -7.55
N LEU A 317 4.07 2.99 -6.92
CA LEU A 317 4.73 3.09 -5.61
C LEU A 317 6.09 3.80 -5.72
N ALA A 318 6.90 3.45 -6.73
CA ALA A 318 8.18 4.09 -6.99
C ALA A 318 8.04 5.60 -7.28
N ASP A 319 7.04 5.98 -8.07
CA ASP A 319 6.73 7.40 -8.35
C ASP A 319 6.33 8.15 -7.08
N ARG A 320 5.51 7.53 -6.22
CA ARG A 320 5.11 8.13 -4.93
C ARG A 320 6.28 8.30 -3.97
N GLU A 321 7.18 7.32 -3.92
CA GLU A 321 8.38 7.40 -3.09
C GLU A 321 9.32 8.50 -3.59
N SER A 322 9.53 8.59 -4.90
CA SER A 322 10.34 9.64 -5.52
C SER A 322 9.80 11.04 -5.24
N GLN A 323 8.47 11.23 -5.34
CA GLN A 323 7.83 12.49 -4.95
C GLN A 323 7.96 12.81 -3.46
N ARG A 324 7.98 11.79 -2.58
CA ARG A 324 8.18 12.01 -1.14
C ARG A 324 9.61 12.46 -0.86
N LYS A 325 10.61 11.84 -1.50
CA LYS A 325 12.03 12.23 -1.37
C LYS A 325 12.26 13.66 -1.85
N GLN A 326 11.74 14.01 -3.03
CA GLN A 326 11.85 15.39 -3.56
C GLN A 326 11.25 16.43 -2.61
N LYS A 327 10.09 16.16 -2.00
CA LYS A 327 9.48 17.07 -1.03
C LYS A 327 10.29 17.22 0.25
N GLU A 328 10.88 16.13 0.74
CA GLU A 328 11.73 16.16 1.93
C GLU A 328 13.02 16.94 1.68
N GLU A 329 13.62 16.79 0.50
CA GLU A 329 14.79 17.54 0.08
C GLU A 329 14.48 19.03 -0.07
N GLU A 330 13.37 19.38 -0.73
CA GLU A 330 12.90 20.77 -0.84
C GLU A 330 12.61 21.39 0.53
N GLU A 331 12.06 20.62 1.48
CA GLU A 331 11.82 21.08 2.85
C GLU A 331 13.12 21.29 3.63
N LYS A 332 14.12 20.42 3.45
CA LYS A 332 15.47 20.60 4.03
C LYS A 332 16.13 21.85 3.48
N GLU A 333 16.12 22.07 2.17
CA GLU A 333 16.66 23.28 1.55
C GLU A 333 15.97 24.55 2.09
N ARG A 334 14.63 24.53 2.19
CA ARG A 334 13.87 25.64 2.77
C ARG A 334 14.18 25.88 4.23
N SER A 335 14.54 24.83 4.99
CA SER A 335 14.89 24.95 6.40
C SER A 335 16.28 25.54 6.56
N CYS A 336 17.26 25.07 5.79
CA CYS A 336 18.61 25.64 5.76
C CYS A 336 18.62 27.11 5.29
N GLN A 337 17.76 27.49 4.35
CA GLN A 337 17.66 28.90 3.91
C GLN A 337 16.97 29.81 4.93
N LYS A 338 16.08 29.28 5.79
CA LYS A 338 15.41 30.06 6.85
C LYS A 338 16.29 30.28 8.07
N GLU A 339 17.34 29.49 8.24
CA GLU A 339 18.38 29.69 9.25
C GLU A 339 19.51 30.57 8.71
N ALA A 340 19.20 31.58 7.89
CA ALA A 340 20.13 32.68 7.71
C ALA A 340 20.45 33.25 9.10
N PRO A 341 21.72 33.29 9.53
CA PRO A 341 22.09 33.74 10.86
C PRO A 341 21.48 35.12 11.06
N VAL A 342 20.54 35.21 12.00
CA VAL A 342 19.92 36.49 12.35
C VAL A 342 21.08 37.43 12.68
N PRO A 343 21.22 38.57 11.99
CA PRO A 343 22.32 39.48 12.24
C PRO A 343 22.25 39.88 13.71
N ILE A 344 23.21 39.38 14.49
CA ILE A 344 23.30 39.66 15.92
C ILE A 344 23.65 41.14 16.03
N ASP A 345 22.86 41.89 16.80
CA ASP A 345 23.14 43.30 17.06
C ASP A 345 24.55 43.42 17.67
N PRO A 346 25.46 44.25 17.12
CA PRO A 346 26.81 44.45 17.66
C PRO A 346 26.82 44.74 19.17
N PHE A 347 25.79 45.41 19.71
CA PHE A 347 25.69 45.67 21.14
C PHE A 347 25.36 44.41 21.96
N ASP A 348 24.51 43.53 21.44
CA ASP A 348 24.18 42.27 22.08
C ASP A 348 25.40 41.34 22.05
N LEU A 349 26.17 41.36 20.96
CA LEU A 349 27.43 40.62 20.85
C LEU A 349 28.45 41.11 21.90
N TYR A 350 28.57 42.42 22.12
CA TYR A 350 29.42 42.99 23.17
C TYR A 350 29.05 42.50 24.57
N ASP A 351 27.76 42.54 24.91
CA ASP A 351 27.28 42.11 26.23
C ASP A 351 27.38 40.59 26.41
N LEU A 352 27.17 39.81 25.34
CA LEU A 352 27.36 38.36 25.31
C LEU A 352 28.82 37.98 25.57
N LYS A 353 29.77 38.60 24.85
CA LYS A 353 31.20 38.39 25.04
C LYS A 353 31.63 38.71 26.48
N TRP A 354 31.14 39.82 27.06
CA TRP A 354 31.38 40.14 28.47
C TRP A 354 30.75 39.15 29.46
N ALA A 355 29.64 38.51 29.10
CA ALA A 355 29.03 37.48 29.94
C ALA A 355 29.85 36.19 29.92
N ILE A 356 30.40 35.81 28.76
CA ILE A 356 31.30 34.66 28.59
C ILE A 356 32.56 34.87 29.43
N ILE A 357 33.26 36.00 29.25
CA ILE A 357 34.49 36.33 30.01
C ILE A 357 34.22 36.27 31.51
N ARG A 358 33.13 36.89 32.00
CA ARG A 358 32.79 36.89 33.44
C ARG A 358 32.42 35.52 34.00
N ARG A 359 31.91 34.61 33.16
CA ARG A 359 31.65 33.22 33.56
C ARG A 359 32.97 32.47 33.69
N GLU A 360 33.82 32.56 32.67
CA GLU A 360 35.12 31.89 32.64
C GLU A 360 36.04 32.36 33.79
N CYS A 361 36.00 33.65 34.15
CA CYS A 361 36.76 34.17 35.31
C CYS A 361 36.44 33.48 36.65
N LYS A 362 35.24 32.88 36.81
CA LYS A 362 34.81 32.32 38.10
C LYS A 362 35.20 30.86 38.30
N GLU A 363 35.38 30.11 37.21
CA GLU A 363 35.53 28.66 37.29
C GLU A 363 37.00 28.22 37.41
N HIS A 364 37.98 29.14 37.34
CA HIS A 364 39.42 28.94 37.62
C HIS A 364 40.14 27.77 36.90
N GLU A 365 39.45 26.98 36.08
CA GLU A 365 39.97 25.75 35.46
C GLU A 365 40.28 25.87 33.96
N VAL A 366 40.10 27.03 33.32
CA VAL A 366 40.23 27.14 31.87
C VAL A 366 41.53 27.88 31.47
N PRO A 367 42.39 27.27 30.63
CA PRO A 367 43.40 28.00 29.88
C PRO A 367 42.69 28.77 28.76
N SER A 368 42.19 29.96 29.08
CA SER A 368 41.64 30.84 28.06
C SER A 368 42.81 31.51 27.32
N ASP A 369 42.96 31.18 26.03
CA ASP A 369 43.87 31.82 25.09
C ASP A 369 43.13 32.91 24.31
N LEU A 370 42.49 33.85 25.01
CA LEU A 370 41.80 34.95 24.33
C LEU A 370 42.84 35.83 23.63
N SER A 371 42.62 36.07 22.35
CA SER A 371 43.40 37.01 21.56
C SER A 371 42.85 38.43 21.69
N PHE A 372 43.69 39.42 21.41
CA PHE A 372 43.32 40.84 21.53
C PHE A 372 42.02 41.20 20.81
N HIS A 373 41.80 40.70 19.59
CA HIS A 373 40.64 41.02 18.76
C HIS A 373 39.33 40.33 19.22
N GLN A 374 39.43 39.26 20.02
CA GLN A 374 38.26 38.56 20.55
C GLN A 374 37.63 39.31 21.73
N LEU A 375 38.40 40.17 22.40
CA LEU A 375 37.91 40.98 23.51
C LEU A 375 36.77 41.90 23.05
N PRO A 376 35.73 42.08 23.88
CA PRO A 376 34.60 42.95 23.57
C PRO A 376 34.99 44.41 23.74
N TRP A 377 35.75 44.98 22.80
CA TRP A 377 36.05 46.41 22.79
C TRP A 377 34.76 47.24 22.61
N PRO A 378 34.63 48.41 23.25
CA PRO A 378 33.43 49.24 23.15
C PRO A 378 33.42 50.00 21.81
N THR A 379 33.36 49.27 20.71
CA THR A 379 33.33 49.75 19.32
C THR A 379 32.37 48.86 18.52
N VAL A 380 31.76 49.40 17.46
CA VAL A 380 30.87 48.61 16.57
C VAL A 380 31.67 47.73 15.60
N GLY A 381 32.88 48.16 15.23
CA GLY A 381 33.79 47.42 14.35
C GLY A 381 34.79 46.54 15.11
N GLU A 382 35.47 45.70 14.34
CA GLU A 382 36.53 44.82 14.84
C GLU A 382 37.82 45.59 15.12
N VAL A 383 38.48 45.22 16.22
CA VAL A 383 39.67 45.90 16.72
C VAL A 383 40.81 44.89 16.76
N TYR A 384 41.72 45.00 15.81
CA TYR A 384 42.87 44.09 15.70
C TYR A 384 44.09 44.57 16.47
N MET A 385 44.22 45.89 16.66
CA MET A 385 45.34 46.51 17.36
C MET A 385 44.87 47.68 18.25
N PRO A 386 45.63 48.06 19.29
CA PRO A 386 45.26 49.18 20.17
C PRO A 386 45.03 50.50 19.45
N ASP A 387 45.66 50.71 18.30
CA ASP A 387 45.53 51.93 17.47
C ASP A 387 44.18 52.03 16.74
N HIS A 388 43.43 50.94 16.62
CA HIS A 388 42.08 50.97 16.06
C HIS A 388 41.06 51.56 17.04
N LEU A 389 41.42 51.67 18.32
CA LEU A 389 40.60 52.31 19.35
C LEU A 389 40.75 53.82 19.23
N SER A 390 39.72 54.48 18.68
CA SER A 390 39.65 55.94 18.62
C SER A 390 38.64 56.48 19.65
N PHE A 391 38.88 57.69 20.13
CA PHE A 391 37.96 58.39 21.03
C PHE A 391 36.54 58.46 20.44
N GLN A 392 36.41 58.76 19.14
CA GLN A 392 35.14 58.89 18.45
C GLN A 392 34.36 57.57 18.39
N ASN A 393 35.05 56.45 18.14
CA ASN A 393 34.41 55.13 18.06
C ASN A 393 33.88 54.69 19.44
N VAL A 394 34.66 54.93 20.50
CA VAL A 394 34.25 54.63 21.88
C VAL A 394 33.11 55.54 22.33
N GLU A 395 33.19 56.84 22.04
CA GLU A 395 32.13 57.81 22.35
C GLU A 395 30.82 57.41 21.66
N ALA A 396 30.87 57.13 20.35
CA ALA A 396 29.71 56.71 19.58
C ALA A 396 29.09 55.41 20.12
N PHE A 397 29.91 54.44 20.52
CA PHE A 397 29.42 53.18 21.08
C PHE A 397 28.75 53.36 22.45
N VAL A 398 29.40 54.06 23.38
CA VAL A 398 28.94 54.22 24.77
C VAL A 398 27.69 55.09 24.85
N LEU A 399 27.63 56.15 24.04
CA LEU A 399 26.51 57.09 23.99
C LEU A 399 25.42 56.69 23.00
N SER A 400 25.59 55.57 22.28
CA SER A 400 24.61 55.11 21.28
C SER A 400 23.21 54.96 21.89
N GLY A 401 22.22 55.59 21.24
CA GLY A 401 20.80 55.37 21.52
C GLY A 401 20.27 54.04 21.00
N ALA A 402 21.01 53.37 20.10
CA ALA A 402 20.59 52.12 19.47
C ALA A 402 20.77 50.90 20.38
N ARG A 403 21.56 51.01 21.45
CA ARG A 403 21.83 49.91 22.39
C ARG A 403 20.56 49.55 23.19
N ARG A 404 19.99 48.39 22.89
CA ARG A 404 18.77 47.87 23.54
C ARG A 404 19.10 47.19 24.89
N GLY A 405 18.07 46.89 25.68
CA GLY A 405 18.20 46.10 26.91
C GLY A 405 18.59 46.91 28.15
N VAL A 406 19.65 46.50 28.84
CA VAL A 406 20.08 46.99 30.18
C VAL A 406 20.45 48.49 30.19
N TRP A 407 20.54 49.11 29.02
CA TRP A 407 20.94 50.51 28.82
C TRP A 407 19.75 51.44 28.54
N LEU A 408 18.57 50.88 28.30
CA LEU A 408 17.34 51.64 28.10
C LEU A 408 16.95 52.33 29.42
N GLY A 409 16.80 53.65 29.37
CA GLY A 409 16.45 54.48 30.54
C GLY A 409 17.63 54.91 31.42
N LYS A 410 18.85 54.41 31.18
CA LYS A 410 20.04 54.88 31.91
C LYS A 410 20.54 56.22 31.38
N SER A 411 20.82 57.14 32.29
CA SER A 411 21.44 58.43 31.96
C SER A 411 22.85 58.23 31.40
N TRP A 412 23.32 59.13 30.54
CA TRP A 412 24.67 59.02 29.97
C TRP A 412 25.76 58.91 31.06
N LYS A 413 25.59 59.58 32.21
CA LYS A 413 26.48 59.49 33.38
C LYS A 413 26.56 58.06 33.92
N GLU A 414 25.42 57.40 34.08
CA GLU A 414 25.37 55.99 34.51
C GLU A 414 25.99 55.06 33.49
N ARG A 415 25.79 55.33 32.19
CA ARG A 415 26.36 54.51 31.12
C ARG A 415 27.88 54.53 31.15
N ILE A 416 28.48 55.72 31.22
CA ILE A 416 29.94 55.88 31.33
C ILE A 416 30.45 55.23 32.62
N ARG A 417 29.77 55.44 33.76
CA ARG A 417 30.16 54.82 35.03
C ARG A 417 30.20 53.30 34.97
N LEU A 418 29.22 52.66 34.31
CA LEU A 418 29.18 51.20 34.16
C LEU A 418 30.30 50.69 33.25
N GLU A 419 30.62 51.37 32.16
CA GLU A 419 31.75 50.99 31.30
C GLU A 419 33.10 51.22 31.99
N MET A 420 33.25 52.32 32.74
CA MET A 420 34.45 52.57 33.57
C MET A 420 34.68 51.46 34.60
N LEU A 421 33.62 50.90 35.19
CA LEU A 421 33.76 49.79 36.14
C LEU A 421 34.26 48.50 35.49
N LYS A 422 33.95 48.26 34.20
CA LYS A 422 34.43 47.10 33.44
C LYS A 422 35.88 47.29 32.99
N TRP A 423 36.21 48.50 32.52
CA TRP A 423 37.50 48.86 31.96
C TRP A 423 38.45 49.52 32.96
N HIS A 424 38.18 49.41 34.26
CA HIS A 424 39.10 49.92 35.27
C HIS A 424 40.40 49.12 35.25
N PRO A 425 41.59 49.76 35.14
CA PRO A 425 42.85 49.05 34.90
C PRO A 425 43.12 47.97 35.95
N ASP A 426 42.89 48.26 37.23
CA ASP A 426 43.07 47.29 38.33
C ASP A 426 42.18 46.04 38.18
N ARG A 427 40.87 46.22 38.03
CA ARG A 427 39.92 45.11 37.89
C ARG A 427 40.10 44.34 36.59
N PHE A 428 40.39 45.06 35.51
CA PHE A 428 40.61 44.47 34.19
C PHE A 428 41.88 43.62 34.19
N CYS A 429 42.98 44.11 34.76
CA CYS A 429 44.22 43.36 34.90
C CYS A 429 44.06 42.13 35.82
N ALA A 430 43.27 42.24 36.88
CA ALA A 430 43.04 41.12 37.79
C ALA A 430 42.14 40.03 37.18
N GLN A 431 41.12 40.40 36.41
CA GLN A 431 40.08 39.47 35.96
C GLN A 431 40.24 38.99 34.52
N VAL A 432 40.58 39.90 33.59
CA VAL A 432 40.56 39.62 32.15
C VAL A 432 41.94 39.27 31.63
N LEU A 433 42.98 39.97 32.07
CA LEU A 433 44.35 39.76 31.57
C LEU A 433 44.90 38.32 31.76
N PRO A 434 44.57 37.57 32.83
CA PRO A 434 45.00 36.17 32.95
C PRO A 434 44.40 35.27 31.87
N LEU A 435 43.24 35.62 31.32
CA LEU A 435 42.53 34.90 30.25
C LEU A 435 43.02 35.28 28.85
N VAL A 436 43.96 36.21 28.75
CA VAL A 436 44.50 36.69 27.47
C VAL A 436 45.83 36.01 27.20
N ARG A 437 46.01 35.60 25.95
CA ARG A 437 47.24 34.99 25.45
C ARG A 437 48.44 35.87 25.80
N ALA A 438 49.52 35.26 26.26
CA ALA A 438 50.71 35.98 26.71
C ALA A 438 51.27 37.00 25.69
N SER A 439 51.24 36.68 24.39
CA SER A 439 51.68 37.58 23.30
C SER A 439 50.86 38.88 23.19
N ASP A 440 49.61 38.84 23.63
CA ASP A 440 48.63 39.91 23.40
C ASP A 440 48.40 40.74 24.68
N ARG A 441 49.02 40.37 25.81
CA ARG A 441 48.82 41.01 27.11
C ARG A 441 49.21 42.48 27.10
N ASP A 442 50.37 42.82 26.54
CA ASP A 442 50.84 44.21 26.50
C ASP A 442 49.92 45.09 25.65
N ALA A 443 49.52 44.60 24.47
CA ALA A 443 48.57 45.28 23.61
C ALA A 443 47.21 45.45 24.32
N THR A 444 46.76 44.41 25.04
CA THR A 444 45.50 44.42 25.78
C THR A 444 45.50 45.43 26.93
N VAL A 445 46.60 45.53 27.69
CA VAL A 445 46.77 46.55 28.73
C VAL A 445 46.78 47.96 28.14
N GLN A 446 47.50 48.16 27.03
CA GLN A 446 47.50 49.46 26.32
C GLN A 446 46.10 49.83 25.83
N GLY A 447 45.37 48.89 25.23
CA GLY A 447 44.00 49.09 24.77
C GLY A 447 43.05 49.43 25.91
N ALA A 448 43.10 48.70 27.03
CA ALA A 448 42.29 48.97 28.21
C ALA A 448 42.57 50.37 28.77
N ASN A 449 43.84 50.76 28.92
CA ASN A 449 44.23 52.09 29.40
C ASN A 449 43.73 53.22 28.49
N ARG A 450 43.78 53.03 27.16
CA ARG A 450 43.22 53.99 26.20
C ARG A 450 41.71 54.12 26.36
N VAL A 451 40.99 53.00 26.48
CA VAL A 451 39.54 53.02 26.71
C VAL A 451 39.20 53.76 28.00
N THR A 452 39.90 53.49 29.11
CA THR A 452 39.69 54.22 30.38
C THR A 452 39.92 55.72 30.20
N GLY A 453 40.99 56.11 29.50
CA GLY A 453 41.31 57.50 29.18
C GLY A 453 40.18 58.17 28.38
N TYR A 454 39.71 57.51 27.32
CA TYR A 454 38.60 58.00 26.51
C TYR A 454 37.30 58.12 27.32
N LEU A 455 36.97 57.16 28.18
CA LEU A 455 35.78 57.23 29.04
C LEU A 455 35.83 58.43 29.99
N ASN A 456 37.00 58.78 30.55
CA ASN A 456 37.17 59.98 31.37
C ASN A 456 36.96 61.25 30.54
N SER A 457 37.57 61.33 29.35
CA SER A 457 37.39 62.49 28.46
C SER A 457 35.94 62.64 27.97
N ILE A 458 35.21 61.54 27.71
CA ILE A 458 33.78 61.58 27.38
C ILE A 458 32.98 62.11 28.57
N ARG A 459 33.31 61.69 29.80
CA ARG A 459 32.66 62.19 31.02
C ARG A 459 32.82 63.70 31.16
N GLU A 460 34.05 64.20 31.12
CA GLU A 460 34.38 65.62 31.26
C GLU A 460 33.72 66.46 30.15
N LYS A 461 33.79 65.99 28.90
CA LYS A 461 33.14 66.66 27.76
C LYS A 461 31.63 66.79 27.95
N ASN A 462 30.95 65.74 28.43
CA ASN A 462 29.51 65.76 28.65
C ASN A 462 29.11 66.51 29.94
N GLU A 463 30.00 66.60 30.94
CA GLU A 463 29.81 67.45 32.12
C GLU A 463 29.92 68.93 31.76
N ALA A 464 30.82 69.32 30.85
CA ALA A 464 30.96 70.69 30.39
C ALA A 464 29.79 71.15 29.47
N MET A 465 29.08 70.21 28.85
CA MET A 465 27.91 70.51 28.00
C MET A 465 26.58 70.55 28.77
N SER A 466 26.54 70.05 30.01
CA SER A 466 25.35 69.95 30.86
C SER A 466 25.31 71.06 31.89
#